data_AF-A0A963IL94-F1
#
_entry.id   AF-A0A963IL94-F1
#
_cell.length_a   1.000
_cell.length_b   1.000
_cell.length_c   1.000
_cell.angle_alpha   90.00
_cell.angle_beta   90.00
_cell.angle_gamma   90.00
#
_symmetry.space_group_name_H-M   'P 1'
#
loop_
_entity.id
_entity.type
_entity.pdbx_description
1 polymer ?
#
loop_
_entity_poly.entity_id
_entity_poly.type
_entity_poly.pdbx_seq_one_letter_code
_entity_poly.pdbx_strand_id
1 'polypeptide(L)'
;LLERMAGALRQRQRWLLIALLGVLHLALSADTDPAFGMLCWLVDVGLFILWQPFIYAERKMDFSGLTVIALVVVGGFVFYGWWLLIVWVVMLAALVGGRVMFIDHRPTRIFYLIAFAYLLAALLFWLVPKVVASAALVGPSLDREFAFGMPLFLLVMTLLPLSPDSDRPGGGMVDLFYSLFIFLLIAVLVLGSLAFMLLRQLAYLEAVLYTLLSIALLLLLIGWTWNTRPGFTGIDVFFSRYLLSIGLPFENWLHRLTTLAGSETDPEKFLAQALAEMLDLPWVEGGVWTAAARSGAFGTQSRFCHEFSGRPLRLTLHTRHKLSPALIWHFHLLAQL
;
A
#
# COMPACT_ATOMS: atom_id res chain seq x y z
N LEU A 1 5.22 12.69 -32.49
CA LEU A 1 3.74 12.72 -32.27
C LEU A 1 3.36 12.09 -30.94
N LEU A 2 3.82 10.86 -30.65
CA LEU A 2 3.57 10.16 -29.38
C LEU A 2 3.99 10.95 -28.12
N GLU A 3 5.16 11.60 -28.12
CA GLU A 3 5.60 12.42 -26.99
C GLU A 3 4.74 13.67 -26.77
N ARG A 4 4.25 14.31 -27.85
CA ARG A 4 3.34 15.46 -27.76
C ARG A 4 1.97 15.04 -27.22
N MET A 5 1.48 13.87 -27.61
CA MET A 5 0.23 13.30 -27.09
C MET A 5 0.36 12.91 -25.62
N ALA A 6 1.49 12.29 -25.23
CA ALA A 6 1.79 11.99 -23.83
C ALA A 6 1.93 13.26 -22.98
N GLY A 7 2.54 14.33 -23.51
CA GLY A 7 2.59 15.65 -22.86
C GLY A 7 1.20 16.24 -22.64
N ALA A 8 0.34 16.22 -23.66
CA ALA A 8 -1.03 16.73 -23.58
C ALA A 8 -1.90 15.95 -22.58
N LEU A 9 -1.77 14.62 -22.54
CA LEU A 9 -2.47 13.76 -21.57
C LEU A 9 -2.04 14.04 -20.13
N ARG A 10 -0.74 14.25 -19.89
CA ARG A 10 -0.18 14.57 -18.56
C ARG A 10 -0.62 15.95 -18.07
N GLN A 11 -0.55 16.95 -18.94
CA GLN A 11 -1.02 18.29 -18.64
C GLN A 11 -2.53 18.25 -18.31
N ARG A 12 -3.32 17.48 -19.08
CA ARG A 12 -4.75 17.27 -18.81
C ARG A 12 -4.98 16.67 -17.42
N GLN A 13 -4.24 15.65 -17.00
CA GLN A 13 -4.45 15.01 -15.69
C GLN A 13 -4.15 15.94 -14.50
N ARG A 14 -3.12 16.79 -14.62
CA ARG A 14 -2.79 17.79 -13.59
C ARG A 14 -3.87 18.87 -13.48
N TRP A 15 -4.31 19.41 -14.62
CA TRP A 15 -5.39 20.40 -14.65
C TRP A 15 -6.72 19.84 -14.19
N LEU A 16 -7.00 18.56 -14.48
CA LEU A 16 -8.18 17.86 -13.96
C LEU A 16 -8.15 17.78 -12.42
N LEU A 17 -7.01 17.46 -11.81
CA LEU A 17 -6.89 17.44 -10.34
C LEU A 17 -7.10 18.84 -9.74
N ILE A 18 -6.48 19.87 -10.31
CA ILE A 18 -6.64 21.26 -9.84
C ILE A 18 -8.10 21.71 -9.99
N ALA A 19 -8.73 21.39 -11.12
CA ALA A 19 -10.12 21.72 -11.36
C ALA A 19 -11.05 20.96 -10.39
N LEU A 20 -10.75 19.69 -10.10
CA LEU A 20 -11.47 18.89 -9.10
C LEU A 20 -11.36 19.54 -7.72
N LEU A 21 -10.15 19.83 -7.24
CA LEU A 21 -9.97 20.52 -5.96
C LEU A 21 -10.63 21.90 -5.91
N GLY A 22 -10.63 22.64 -7.03
CA GLY A 22 -11.30 23.93 -7.16
C GLY A 22 -12.82 23.83 -7.10
N VAL A 23 -13.42 22.86 -7.79
CA VAL A 23 -14.87 22.61 -7.76
C VAL A 23 -15.30 22.10 -6.39
N LEU A 24 -14.52 21.20 -5.79
CA LEU A 24 -14.71 20.77 -4.40
C LEU A 24 -14.68 21.98 -3.45
N HIS A 25 -13.73 22.91 -3.61
CA HIS A 25 -13.68 24.12 -2.78
C HIS A 25 -14.97 24.94 -2.89
N LEU A 26 -15.51 25.11 -4.10
CA LEU A 26 -16.78 25.79 -4.34
C LEU A 26 -17.96 25.04 -3.70
N ALA A 27 -17.97 23.70 -3.78
CA ALA A 27 -18.98 22.89 -3.12
C ALA A 27 -18.94 23.04 -1.58
N LEU A 28 -17.75 23.20 -1.01
CA LEU A 28 -17.55 23.40 0.43
C LEU A 28 -17.91 24.81 0.90
N SER A 29 -17.68 25.83 0.07
CA SER A 29 -17.99 27.23 0.39
C SER A 29 -19.45 27.63 0.14
N ALA A 30 -20.22 26.77 -0.54
CA ALA A 30 -21.64 26.92 -0.85
C ALA A 30 -22.58 26.76 0.37
N ASP A 31 -22.17 27.21 1.56
CA ASP A 31 -22.89 27.00 2.83
C ASP A 31 -24.31 27.61 2.83
N THR A 32 -24.55 28.61 1.98
CA THR A 32 -25.81 29.33 1.86
C THR A 32 -26.76 28.78 0.79
N ASP A 33 -26.28 27.96 -0.14
CA ASP A 33 -27.11 27.39 -1.22
C ASP A 33 -26.81 25.88 -1.43
N PRO A 34 -27.61 24.99 -0.81
CA PRO A 34 -27.42 23.56 -0.93
C PRO A 34 -27.61 23.04 -2.36
N ALA A 35 -28.41 23.73 -3.20
CA ALA A 35 -28.59 23.34 -4.60
C ALA A 35 -27.32 23.64 -5.42
N PHE A 36 -26.68 24.78 -5.17
CA PHE A 36 -25.39 25.10 -5.79
C PHE A 36 -24.28 24.14 -5.33
N GLY A 37 -24.18 23.87 -4.03
CA GLY A 37 -23.20 22.92 -3.48
C GLY A 37 -23.37 21.50 -4.05
N MET A 38 -24.61 21.06 -4.25
CA MET A 38 -24.94 19.79 -4.88
C MET A 38 -24.51 19.74 -6.34
N LEU A 39 -24.76 20.81 -7.11
CA LEU A 39 -24.39 20.88 -8.51
C LEU A 39 -22.86 20.88 -8.67
N CYS A 40 -22.15 21.60 -7.79
CA CYS A 40 -20.69 21.53 -7.71
C CYS A 40 -20.20 20.11 -7.38
N TRP A 41 -20.82 19.42 -6.41
CA TRP A 41 -20.45 18.03 -6.10
C TRP A 41 -20.67 17.09 -7.30
N LEU A 42 -21.76 17.25 -8.05
CA LEU A 42 -22.02 16.43 -9.24
C LEU A 42 -20.98 16.68 -10.35
N VAL A 43 -20.56 17.94 -10.53
CA VAL A 43 -19.44 18.29 -11.42
C VAL A 43 -18.13 17.66 -10.92
N ASP A 44 -17.89 17.68 -9.60
CA ASP A 44 -16.71 17.07 -8.98
C ASP A 44 -16.63 15.56 -9.24
N VAL A 45 -17.75 14.84 -9.09
CA VAL A 45 -17.88 13.41 -9.44
C VAL A 45 -17.56 13.18 -10.92
N GLY A 46 -18.04 14.04 -11.82
CA GLY A 46 -17.72 13.96 -13.24
C GLY A 46 -16.23 14.15 -13.52
N LEU A 47 -15.61 15.17 -12.91
CA LEU A 47 -14.17 15.42 -13.01
C LEU A 47 -13.35 14.26 -12.43
N PHE A 48 -13.84 13.64 -11.35
CA PHE A 48 -13.22 12.48 -10.73
C PHE A 48 -13.15 11.27 -11.67
N ILE A 49 -14.25 10.95 -12.34
CA ILE A 49 -14.32 9.87 -13.34
C ILE A 49 -13.36 10.14 -14.51
N LEU A 50 -13.21 11.42 -14.90
CA LEU A 50 -12.25 11.83 -15.93
C LEU A 50 -10.80 11.74 -15.46
N TRP A 51 -10.53 12.00 -14.18
CA TRP A 51 -9.20 12.01 -13.60
C TRP A 51 -8.66 10.60 -13.29
N GLN A 52 -9.52 9.68 -12.82
CA GLN A 52 -9.15 8.30 -12.58
C GLN A 52 -9.75 7.37 -13.64
N PRO A 53 -8.94 6.80 -14.55
CA PRO A 53 -9.41 5.81 -15.51
C PRO A 53 -9.67 4.48 -14.79
N PHE A 54 -10.86 4.30 -14.22
CA PHE A 54 -11.32 3.02 -13.67
C PHE A 54 -11.62 1.97 -14.74
N ILE A 55 -11.76 2.41 -15.99
CA ILE A 55 -12.11 1.57 -17.12
C ILE A 55 -10.80 1.20 -17.81
N TYR A 56 -10.33 -0.02 -17.61
CA TYR A 56 -9.43 -0.66 -18.57
C TYR A 56 -10.11 -0.53 -19.94
N ALA A 57 -9.47 0.19 -20.86
CA ALA A 57 -10.02 0.58 -22.16
C ALA A 57 -10.42 -0.62 -23.07
N GLU A 58 -10.26 -1.84 -22.58
CA GLU A 58 -10.53 -3.10 -23.27
C GLU A 58 -11.84 -3.77 -22.85
N ARG A 59 -12.50 -3.35 -21.75
CA ARG A 59 -13.86 -3.82 -21.42
C ARG A 59 -14.89 -2.84 -21.95
N LYS A 60 -15.67 -3.27 -22.95
CA LYS A 60 -16.90 -2.56 -23.36
C LYS A 60 -17.71 -2.24 -22.10
N MET A 61 -18.12 -0.98 -21.95
CA MET A 61 -18.97 -0.54 -20.84
C MET A 61 -20.23 -1.39 -20.85
N ASP A 62 -20.29 -2.35 -19.93
CA ASP A 62 -21.47 -3.17 -19.74
C ASP A 62 -22.59 -2.29 -19.19
N PHE A 63 -23.84 -2.55 -19.58
CA PHE A 63 -25.01 -1.80 -19.14
C PHE A 63 -25.14 -1.84 -17.61
N SER A 64 -24.61 -2.90 -16.99
CA SER A 64 -24.44 -3.05 -15.54
C SER A 64 -23.54 -1.97 -14.91
N GLY A 65 -22.45 -1.59 -15.56
CA GLY A 65 -21.55 -0.55 -15.05
C GLY A 65 -22.18 0.84 -15.07
N LEU A 66 -22.90 1.16 -16.15
CA LEU A 66 -23.63 2.43 -16.28
C LEU A 66 -24.76 2.54 -15.25
N THR A 67 -25.49 1.45 -15.00
CA THR A 67 -26.56 1.43 -13.99
C THR A 67 -26.03 1.58 -12.57
N VAL A 68 -24.88 0.97 -12.24
CA VAL A 68 -24.22 1.17 -10.93
C VAL A 68 -23.79 2.63 -10.76
N ILE A 69 -23.15 3.24 -11.76
CA ILE A 69 -22.75 4.65 -11.70
C ILE A 69 -23.99 5.56 -11.53
N ALA A 70 -25.05 5.31 -12.29
CA ALA A 70 -26.30 6.06 -12.17
C ALA A 70 -26.91 5.93 -10.77
N LEU A 71 -26.91 4.72 -10.19
CA LEU A 71 -27.43 4.48 -8.84
C LEU A 71 -26.60 5.19 -7.78
N VAL A 72 -25.27 5.20 -7.90
CA VAL A 72 -24.39 5.94 -6.98
C VAL A 72 -24.62 7.45 -7.07
N VAL A 73 -24.77 7.99 -8.29
CA VAL A 73 -25.05 9.42 -8.49
C VAL A 73 -26.42 9.81 -7.95
N VAL A 74 -27.47 9.01 -8.22
CA VAL A 74 -28.82 9.23 -7.69
C VAL A 74 -28.85 9.07 -6.16
N GLY A 75 -28.12 8.09 -5.62
CA GLY A 75 -27.96 7.92 -4.18
C GLY A 75 -27.30 9.13 -3.54
N GLY A 76 -26.17 9.60 -4.10
CA GLY A 76 -25.50 10.80 -3.62
C GLY A 76 -26.36 12.06 -3.77
N PHE A 77 -27.21 12.12 -4.80
CA PHE A 77 -28.19 13.21 -4.96
C PHE A 77 -29.21 13.21 -3.82
N VAL A 78 -29.79 12.06 -3.48
CA VAL A 78 -30.80 11.95 -2.42
C VAL A 78 -30.20 12.14 -1.02
N PHE A 79 -28.99 11.65 -0.78
CA PHE A 79 -28.29 11.72 0.50
C PHE A 79 -27.29 12.87 0.59
N TYR A 80 -27.45 13.93 -0.22
CA TYR A 80 -26.55 15.07 -0.20
C TYR A 80 -26.55 15.74 1.18
N GLY A 81 -25.35 15.92 1.74
CA GLY A 81 -25.14 16.53 3.04
C GLY A 81 -23.70 16.37 3.51
N TRP A 82 -23.41 16.86 4.72
CA TRP A 82 -22.06 16.87 5.29
C TRP A 82 -21.40 15.48 5.36
N TRP A 83 -22.17 14.45 5.69
CA TRP A 83 -21.67 13.06 5.75
C TRP A 83 -21.22 12.55 4.38
N LEU A 84 -21.97 12.84 3.32
CA LEU A 84 -21.58 12.46 1.95
C LEU A 84 -20.27 13.14 1.57
N LEU A 85 -20.15 14.44 1.87
CA LEU A 85 -18.92 15.19 1.59
C LEU A 85 -17.74 14.63 2.39
N ILE A 86 -17.93 14.22 3.66
CA ILE A 86 -16.88 13.57 4.46
C ILE A 86 -16.39 12.29 3.78
N VAL A 87 -17.32 11.40 3.43
CA VAL A 87 -16.96 10.14 2.76
C VAL A 87 -16.26 10.43 1.43
N TRP A 88 -16.75 11.40 0.66
CA TRP A 88 -16.18 11.80 -0.61
C TRP A 88 -14.76 12.36 -0.47
N VAL A 89 -14.53 13.30 0.46
CA VAL A 89 -13.21 13.90 0.71
C VAL A 89 -12.23 12.88 1.27
N VAL A 90 -12.66 12.00 2.18
CA VAL A 90 -11.82 10.90 2.69
C VAL A 90 -11.41 9.96 1.56
N MET A 91 -12.34 9.60 0.67
CA MET A 91 -12.07 8.76 -0.50
C MET A 91 -11.04 9.43 -1.43
N LEU A 92 -11.24 10.71 -1.77
CA LEU A 92 -10.31 11.48 -2.59
C LEU A 92 -8.92 11.58 -1.93
N ALA A 93 -8.87 11.84 -0.62
CA ALA A 93 -7.61 11.95 0.13
C ALA A 93 -6.85 10.63 0.14
N ALA A 94 -7.53 9.52 0.41
CA ALA A 94 -6.94 8.18 0.39
C ALA A 94 -6.38 7.80 -0.99
N LEU A 95 -7.09 8.17 -2.05
CA LEU A 95 -6.72 7.89 -3.42
C LEU A 95 -5.54 8.74 -3.91
N VAL A 96 -5.58 10.04 -3.63
CA VAL A 96 -4.49 10.98 -3.95
C VAL A 96 -3.24 10.63 -3.14
N GLY A 97 -3.41 10.35 -1.84
CA GLY A 97 -2.32 9.94 -0.95
C GLY A 97 -1.66 8.64 -1.37
N GLY A 98 -2.44 7.66 -1.87
CA GLY A 98 -1.89 6.38 -2.34
C GLY A 98 -0.92 6.53 -3.51
N ARG A 99 -1.12 7.55 -4.36
CA ARG A 99 -0.20 7.83 -5.48
C ARG A 99 1.12 8.48 -5.04
N VAL A 100 1.15 9.17 -3.90
CA VAL A 100 2.34 9.93 -3.44
C VAL A 100 3.56 9.03 -3.21
N MET A 101 3.33 7.81 -2.70
CA MET A 101 4.39 6.90 -2.27
C MET A 101 5.23 6.32 -3.41
N PHE A 102 4.68 6.32 -4.64
CA PHE A 102 5.33 5.72 -5.82
C PHE A 102 5.99 6.75 -6.75
N ILE A 103 5.98 8.03 -6.38
CA ILE A 103 6.51 9.10 -7.21
C ILE A 103 7.95 9.41 -6.77
N ASP A 104 8.91 8.92 -7.56
CA ASP A 104 10.35 9.19 -7.33
C ASP A 104 10.70 10.67 -7.50
N HIS A 105 9.91 11.41 -8.26
CA HIS A 105 10.22 12.80 -8.61
C HIS A 105 9.68 13.81 -7.59
N ARG A 106 10.61 14.55 -6.96
CA ARG A 106 10.32 15.45 -5.84
C ARG A 106 9.22 16.50 -6.08
N PRO A 107 9.20 17.32 -7.15
CA PRO A 107 8.16 18.33 -7.32
C PRO A 107 6.79 17.74 -7.66
N THR A 108 6.72 16.62 -8.40
CA THR A 108 5.45 15.92 -8.64
C THR A 108 4.92 15.32 -7.34
N ARG A 109 5.80 14.76 -6.51
CA ARG A 109 5.44 14.28 -5.17
C ARG A 109 4.93 15.42 -4.29
N ILE A 110 5.59 16.59 -4.31
CA ILE A 110 5.14 17.79 -3.59
C ILE A 110 3.77 18.24 -4.11
N PHE A 111 3.51 18.21 -5.41
CA PHE A 111 2.21 18.56 -6.00
C PHE A 111 1.07 17.69 -5.41
N TYR A 112 1.24 16.36 -5.39
CA TYR A 112 0.25 15.47 -4.78
C TYR A 112 0.19 15.56 -3.26
N LEU A 113 1.30 15.86 -2.58
CA LEU A 113 1.32 16.13 -1.13
C LEU A 113 0.54 17.40 -0.78
N ILE A 114 0.63 18.46 -1.59
CA ILE A 114 -0.15 19.68 -1.38
C ILE A 114 -1.63 19.41 -1.60
N ALA A 115 -1.98 18.66 -2.66
CA ALA A 115 -3.36 18.21 -2.87
C ALA A 115 -3.90 17.37 -1.70
N PHE A 116 -3.09 16.44 -1.19
CA PHE A 116 -3.43 15.63 -0.03
C PHE A 116 -3.59 16.47 1.24
N ALA A 117 -2.67 17.41 1.49
CA ALA A 117 -2.73 18.33 2.62
C ALA A 117 -3.97 19.23 2.57
N TYR A 118 -4.34 19.71 1.38
CA TYR A 118 -5.59 20.43 1.17
C TYR A 118 -6.81 19.59 1.58
N LEU A 119 -6.91 18.36 1.10
CA LEU A 119 -8.04 17.48 1.40
C LEU A 119 -8.11 17.13 2.88
N LEU A 120 -6.97 16.86 3.51
CA LEU A 120 -6.89 16.58 4.94
C LEU A 120 -7.28 17.81 5.78
N ALA A 121 -6.84 19.00 5.38
CA ALA A 121 -7.24 20.25 6.04
C ALA A 121 -8.73 20.55 5.87
N ALA A 122 -9.28 20.33 4.66
CA ALA A 122 -10.71 20.46 4.40
C ALA A 122 -11.54 19.50 5.25
N LEU A 123 -11.10 18.26 5.37
CA LEU A 123 -11.74 17.27 6.22
C LEU A 123 -11.71 17.69 7.69
N LEU A 124 -10.52 17.97 8.23
CA LEU A 124 -10.32 18.19 9.66
C LEU A 124 -10.81 19.55 10.15
N PHE A 125 -10.63 20.63 9.39
CA PHE A 125 -10.94 21.98 9.85
C PHE A 125 -12.29 22.52 9.38
N TRP A 126 -12.87 21.97 8.31
CA TRP A 126 -14.15 22.44 7.79
C TRP A 126 -15.27 21.42 7.97
N LEU A 127 -15.06 20.19 7.51
CA LEU A 127 -16.11 19.19 7.38
C LEU A 127 -16.50 18.53 8.71
N VAL A 128 -15.52 18.00 9.42
CA VAL A 128 -15.74 17.29 10.70
C VAL A 128 -16.34 18.22 11.77
N PRO A 129 -15.85 19.47 11.97
CA PRO A 129 -16.43 20.38 12.96
C PRO A 129 -17.91 20.66 12.72
N LYS A 130 -18.36 20.78 11.46
CA LYS A 130 -19.76 21.05 11.12
C LYS A 130 -20.71 19.91 11.48
N VAL A 131 -20.25 18.66 11.39
CA VAL A 131 -21.04 17.49 11.80
C VAL A 131 -21.09 17.34 13.31
N VAL A 132 -20.03 17.79 13.99
CA VAL A 132 -19.78 17.52 15.41
C VAL A 132 -20.24 18.66 16.30
N ALA A 133 -20.66 19.79 15.73
CA ALA A 133 -21.00 21.07 16.36
C ALA A 133 -21.99 20.94 17.54
N SER A 134 -21.46 20.47 18.67
CA SER A 134 -21.93 20.71 20.01
C SER A 134 -21.36 22.07 20.36
N ALA A 135 -22.19 23.12 20.25
CA ALA A 135 -21.82 24.54 20.22
C ALA A 135 -20.94 25.06 21.39
N ALA A 136 -20.58 24.22 22.37
CA ALA A 136 -19.78 24.57 23.54
C ALA A 136 -18.28 24.23 23.44
N LEU A 137 -17.85 23.28 22.58
CA LEU A 137 -16.44 22.81 22.51
C LEU A 137 -15.74 23.00 21.16
N VAL A 138 -16.45 23.54 20.17
CA VAL A 138 -15.83 24.02 18.94
C VAL A 138 -15.28 25.42 19.27
N GLY A 139 -13.96 25.55 19.40
CA GLY A 139 -13.28 26.82 19.69
C GLY A 139 -13.48 27.89 18.60
N PRO A 140 -12.64 28.94 18.50
CA PRO A 140 -12.81 29.98 17.50
C PRO A 140 -12.89 29.38 16.08
N SER A 141 -13.98 29.68 15.37
CA SER A 141 -14.27 29.18 14.04
C SER A 141 -13.20 29.65 13.05
N LEU A 142 -12.41 28.72 12.52
CA LEU A 142 -11.38 28.98 11.50
C LEU A 142 -11.98 29.15 10.09
N ASP A 143 -13.29 29.38 9.97
CA ASP A 143 -14.01 29.39 8.70
C ASP A 143 -13.47 30.45 7.73
N ARG A 144 -13.13 31.63 8.26
CA ARG A 144 -12.52 32.72 7.47
C ARG A 144 -11.12 32.34 6.97
N GLU A 145 -10.30 31.79 7.86
CA GLU A 145 -8.93 31.38 7.55
C GLU A 145 -8.93 30.24 6.53
N PHE A 146 -9.90 29.33 6.63
CA PHE A 146 -10.10 28.27 5.65
C PHE A 146 -10.53 28.83 4.29
N ALA A 147 -11.53 29.72 4.25
CA ALA A 147 -12.03 30.30 3.00
C ALA A 147 -10.96 31.10 2.24
N PHE A 148 -10.10 31.85 2.94
CA PHE A 148 -9.05 32.67 2.32
C PHE A 148 -7.71 31.92 2.15
N GLY A 149 -7.38 30.99 3.04
CA GLY A 149 -6.11 30.25 3.00
C GLY A 149 -6.12 29.09 1.99
N MET A 150 -7.27 28.48 1.70
CA MET A 150 -7.37 27.32 0.82
C MET A 150 -7.12 27.64 -0.68
N PRO A 151 -7.55 28.78 -1.24
CA PRO A 151 -7.17 29.19 -2.59
C PRO A 151 -5.65 29.33 -2.78
N LEU A 152 -4.89 29.63 -1.73
CA LEU A 152 -3.43 29.70 -1.78
C LEU A 152 -2.81 28.34 -2.11
N PHE A 153 -3.35 27.24 -1.56
CA PHE A 153 -2.89 25.88 -1.88
C PHE A 153 -3.05 25.57 -3.38
N LEU A 154 -4.18 25.99 -3.98
CA LEU A 154 -4.43 25.83 -5.41
C LEU A 154 -3.44 26.67 -6.25
N LEU A 155 -3.16 27.90 -5.82
CA LEU A 155 -2.21 28.80 -6.49
C LEU A 155 -0.77 28.26 -6.41
N VAL A 156 -0.36 27.76 -5.25
CA VAL A 156 0.94 27.09 -5.10
C VAL A 156 1.01 25.84 -5.99
N MET A 157 -0.09 25.07 -6.09
CA MET A 157 -0.18 23.94 -7.00
C MET A 157 -0.06 24.32 -8.48
N THR A 158 -0.52 25.49 -8.93
CA THR A 158 -0.37 25.93 -10.32
C THR A 158 1.05 26.41 -10.63
N LEU A 159 1.75 26.97 -9.65
CA LEU A 159 3.11 27.50 -9.79
C LEU A 159 4.22 26.43 -9.81
N LEU A 160 3.94 25.20 -9.36
CA LEU A 160 4.95 24.14 -9.30
C LEU A 160 5.44 23.71 -10.71
N PRO A 161 6.77 23.55 -10.90
CA PRO A 161 7.35 23.23 -12.20
C PRO A 161 6.89 21.86 -12.74
N LEU A 162 6.68 21.80 -14.06
CA LEU A 162 6.33 20.59 -14.80
C LEU A 162 7.58 19.72 -15.00
N SER A 163 7.48 18.42 -14.73
CA SER A 163 8.56 17.48 -15.01
C SER A 163 8.22 16.55 -16.15
N PRO A 164 9.10 16.41 -17.17
CA PRO A 164 8.81 15.67 -18.39
C PRO A 164 8.68 14.15 -18.26
N ASP A 165 8.97 13.53 -17.10
CA ASP A 165 9.22 12.07 -17.01
C ASP A 165 8.44 11.30 -15.94
N SER A 166 7.61 11.94 -15.12
CA SER A 166 7.14 11.29 -13.88
C SER A 166 5.76 10.64 -13.92
N ASP A 167 4.95 10.89 -14.95
CA ASP A 167 3.66 10.20 -15.15
C ASP A 167 3.76 9.33 -16.40
N ARG A 168 4.27 8.10 -16.25
CA ARG A 168 4.19 7.10 -17.33
C ARG A 168 2.71 6.72 -17.52
N PRO A 169 2.12 6.93 -18.71
CA PRO A 169 0.78 6.45 -19.00
C PRO A 169 0.83 4.93 -19.15
N GLY A 170 0.61 4.21 -18.05
CA GLY A 170 0.61 2.74 -18.03
C GLY A 170 1.06 2.07 -16.72
N GLY A 171 1.53 2.80 -15.70
CA GLY A 171 2.11 2.20 -14.49
C GLY A 171 1.42 2.50 -13.15
N GLY A 172 0.42 3.38 -13.10
CA GLY A 172 -0.16 3.84 -11.85
C GLY A 172 -1.49 3.14 -11.53
N MET A 173 -1.51 1.81 -11.41
CA MET A 173 -2.61 1.19 -10.66
C MET A 173 -2.52 1.82 -9.27
N VAL A 174 -3.56 2.55 -8.85
CA VAL A 174 -3.65 3.03 -7.47
C VAL A 174 -3.42 1.80 -6.63
N ASP A 175 -2.35 1.82 -5.83
CA ASP A 175 -2.11 0.70 -4.95
C ASP A 175 -3.20 0.75 -3.87
N LEU A 176 -4.18 -0.12 -4.05
CA LEU A 176 -5.33 -0.25 -3.18
C LEU A 176 -4.88 -0.48 -1.74
N PHE A 177 -3.72 -1.12 -1.50
CA PHE A 177 -3.18 -1.31 -0.16
C PHE A 177 -2.75 0.01 0.47
N TYR A 178 -2.01 0.87 -0.24
CA TYR A 178 -1.59 2.17 0.30
C TYR A 178 -2.77 3.13 0.44
N SER A 179 -3.70 3.14 -0.52
CA SER A 179 -4.93 3.93 -0.39
C SER A 179 -5.79 3.45 0.77
N LEU A 180 -5.92 2.13 0.98
CA LEU A 180 -6.62 1.57 2.13
C LEU A 180 -5.93 1.93 3.45
N PHE A 181 -4.59 1.88 3.49
CA PHE A 181 -3.83 2.27 4.68
C PHE A 181 -4.03 3.75 5.01
N ILE A 182 -3.97 4.64 4.02
CA ILE A 182 -4.20 6.08 4.22
C ILE A 182 -5.66 6.35 4.61
N PHE A 183 -6.62 5.66 3.99
CA PHE A 183 -8.02 5.70 4.38
C PHE A 183 -8.19 5.34 5.87
N LEU A 184 -7.61 4.22 6.29
CA LEU A 184 -7.67 3.76 7.67
C LEU A 184 -6.99 4.76 8.62
N LEU A 185 -5.85 5.32 8.22
CA LEU A 185 -5.13 6.32 8.99
C LEU A 185 -5.97 7.57 9.20
N ILE A 186 -6.63 8.07 8.15
CA ILE A 186 -7.55 9.20 8.21
C ILE A 186 -8.75 8.85 9.10
N ALA A 187 -9.33 7.65 8.96
CA ALA A 187 -10.44 7.20 9.78
C ALA A 187 -10.05 7.15 11.26
N VAL A 188 -8.90 6.57 11.61
CA VAL A 188 -8.37 6.54 12.98
C VAL A 188 -8.09 7.95 13.50
N LEU A 189 -7.58 8.85 12.65
CA LEU A 189 -7.35 10.25 13.01
C LEU A 189 -8.67 10.96 13.36
N VAL A 190 -9.69 10.84 12.50
CA VAL A 190 -11.01 11.45 12.72
C VAL A 190 -11.72 10.82 13.91
N LEU A 191 -11.83 9.49 13.97
CA LEU A 191 -12.50 8.81 15.08
C LEU A 191 -11.77 9.05 16.40
N GLY A 192 -10.44 9.05 16.38
CA GLY A 192 -9.62 9.34 17.54
C GLY A 192 -9.83 10.78 18.03
N SER A 193 -9.94 11.76 17.12
CA SER A 193 -10.12 13.17 17.51
C SER A 193 -11.48 13.35 18.17
N LEU A 194 -12.51 12.70 17.63
CA LEU A 194 -13.84 12.64 18.27
C LEU A 194 -13.79 11.91 19.62
N ALA A 195 -13.06 10.80 19.73
CA ALA A 195 -12.92 10.08 20.98
C ALA A 195 -12.24 10.93 22.07
N PHE A 196 -11.14 11.61 21.76
CA PHE A 196 -10.49 12.52 22.70
C PHE A 196 -11.38 13.71 23.06
N MET A 197 -12.10 14.27 22.08
CA MET A 197 -13.03 15.38 22.32
C MET A 197 -14.15 14.96 23.29
N LEU A 198 -14.79 13.81 23.06
CA LEU A 198 -15.92 13.34 23.87
C LEU A 198 -15.50 12.80 25.24
N LEU A 199 -14.39 12.05 25.31
CA LEU A 199 -13.93 11.41 26.54
C LEU A 199 -13.16 12.37 27.46
N ARG A 200 -12.37 13.28 26.90
CA ARG A 200 -11.57 14.24 27.67
C ARG A 200 -12.16 15.65 27.71
N GLN A 201 -13.30 15.90 27.06
CA GLN A 201 -13.94 17.23 27.01
C GLN A 201 -12.97 18.32 26.52
N LEU A 202 -12.06 17.96 25.62
CA LEU A 202 -11.11 18.89 25.03
C LEU A 202 -11.76 19.66 23.88
N ALA A 203 -11.26 20.85 23.59
CA ALA A 203 -11.65 21.55 22.36
C ALA A 203 -11.30 20.69 21.14
N TYR A 204 -12.13 20.74 20.10
CA TYR A 204 -11.94 19.87 18.92
C TYR A 204 -10.53 19.98 18.32
N LEU A 205 -9.98 21.19 18.19
CA LEU A 205 -8.64 21.42 17.65
C LEU A 205 -7.55 20.77 18.52
N GLU A 206 -7.67 20.87 19.84
CA GLU A 206 -6.76 20.18 20.76
C GLU A 206 -6.85 18.67 20.62
N ALA A 207 -8.06 18.13 20.49
CA ALA A 207 -8.27 16.70 20.30
C ALA A 207 -7.61 16.18 19.00
N VAL A 208 -7.71 16.94 17.91
CA VAL A 208 -7.01 16.64 16.64
C VAL A 208 -5.48 16.62 16.85
N LEU A 209 -4.92 17.61 17.55
CA LEU A 209 -3.48 17.65 17.84
C LEU A 209 -3.03 16.46 18.70
N TYR A 210 -3.79 16.11 19.75
CA TYR A 210 -3.49 14.94 20.58
C TYR A 210 -3.55 13.64 19.79
N THR A 211 -4.54 13.47 18.90
CA THR A 211 -4.54 12.30 18.02
C THR A 211 -3.35 12.27 17.09
N LEU A 212 -2.99 13.40 16.48
CA LEU A 212 -1.87 13.47 15.56
C LEU A 212 -0.57 13.10 16.28
N LEU A 213 -0.37 13.64 17.48
CA LEU A 213 0.78 13.33 18.32
C LEU A 213 0.78 11.85 18.76
N SER A 214 -0.37 11.30 19.12
CA SER A 214 -0.52 9.89 19.50
C SER A 214 -0.20 8.96 18.34
N ILE A 215 -0.71 9.24 17.14
CA ILE A 215 -0.42 8.48 15.93
C ILE A 215 1.07 8.61 15.57
N ALA A 216 1.62 9.83 15.61
CA ALA A 216 3.03 10.06 15.35
C ALA A 216 3.94 9.31 16.33
N LEU A 217 3.61 9.32 17.63
CA LEU A 217 4.33 8.58 18.66
C LEU A 217 4.24 7.07 18.41
N LEU A 218 3.05 6.55 18.10
CA LEU A 218 2.85 5.14 17.79
C LEU A 218 3.67 4.72 16.56
N LEU A 219 3.61 5.50 15.49
CA LEU A 219 4.39 5.25 14.27
C LEU A 219 5.89 5.37 14.52
N LEU A 220 6.33 6.31 15.37
CA LEU A 220 7.73 6.44 15.77
C LEU A 220 8.19 5.23 16.58
N LEU A 221 7.39 4.76 17.53
CA LEU A 221 7.70 3.54 18.30
C LEU A 221 7.80 2.33 17.37
N ILE A 222 6.85 2.15 16.45
CA ILE A 222 6.89 1.07 15.46
C ILE A 222 8.13 1.20 14.57
N GLY A 223 8.38 2.38 14.01
CA GLY A 223 9.54 2.64 13.17
C GLY A 223 10.87 2.47 13.91
N TRP A 224 10.91 2.82 15.20
CA TRP A 224 12.07 2.63 16.05
C TRP A 224 12.32 1.15 16.36
N THR A 225 11.25 0.37 16.60
CA THR A 225 11.36 -1.09 16.76
C THR A 225 11.79 -1.80 15.47
N TRP A 226 11.45 -1.24 14.31
CA TRP A 226 11.84 -1.80 13.01
C TRP A 226 13.28 -1.43 12.62
N ASN A 227 13.68 -0.17 12.81
CA ASN A 227 14.96 0.37 12.37
C ASN A 227 16.01 0.37 13.48
N THR A 228 16.38 -0.81 13.98
CA THR A 228 17.52 -0.93 14.90
C THR A 228 18.84 -0.75 14.14
N ARG A 229 19.55 0.33 14.47
CA ARG A 229 20.89 0.74 14.02
C ARG A 229 21.91 -0.44 13.93
N PRO A 230 23.00 -0.31 13.14
CA PRO A 230 23.93 -1.42 12.89
C PRO A 230 24.57 -1.87 14.20
N GLY A 231 24.19 -3.06 14.67
CA GLY A 231 24.65 -3.65 15.93
C GLY A 231 23.55 -4.34 16.75
N PHE A 232 22.27 -3.97 16.57
CA PHE A 232 21.14 -4.69 17.15
C PHE A 232 20.42 -5.50 16.07
N THR A 233 20.31 -6.81 16.28
CA THR A 233 19.64 -7.74 15.38
C THR A 233 18.12 -7.60 15.56
N GLY A 234 17.53 -6.59 14.91
CA GLY A 234 16.10 -6.31 14.94
C GLY A 234 15.23 -7.38 14.27
N ILE A 235 13.92 -7.18 14.37
CA ILE A 235 12.85 -8.03 13.81
C ILE A 235 13.04 -8.26 12.28
N ASP A 236 13.78 -7.38 11.59
CA ASP A 236 14.19 -7.51 10.18
C ASP A 236 14.89 -8.84 9.86
N VAL A 237 15.71 -9.39 10.77
CA VAL A 237 16.38 -10.69 10.53
C VAL A 237 15.38 -11.85 10.58
N PHE A 238 14.33 -11.73 11.37
CA PHE A 238 13.26 -12.73 11.41
C PHE A 238 12.38 -12.65 10.17
N PHE A 239 12.02 -11.44 9.71
CA PHE A 239 11.19 -11.23 8.53
C PHE A 239 11.93 -11.58 7.23
N SER A 240 13.21 -11.21 7.12
CA SER A 240 14.08 -11.61 6.01
C SER A 240 14.25 -13.13 5.95
N ARG A 241 14.48 -13.80 7.09
CA ARG A 241 14.53 -15.28 7.15
C ARG A 241 13.19 -15.92 6.80
N TYR A 242 12.07 -15.31 7.16
CA TYR A 242 10.74 -15.85 6.87
C TYR A 242 10.38 -15.73 5.39
N LEU A 243 10.61 -14.58 4.77
CA LEU A 243 10.34 -14.36 3.34
C LEU A 243 11.30 -15.10 2.40
N LEU A 244 12.58 -15.22 2.77
CA LEU A 244 13.55 -15.97 1.94
C LEU A 244 13.44 -17.49 2.07
N SER A 245 12.77 -18.01 3.12
CA SER A 245 12.74 -19.46 3.36
C SER A 245 11.49 -20.17 2.86
N ILE A 246 10.42 -19.48 2.46
CA ILE A 246 9.12 -20.14 2.21
C ILE A 246 8.74 -20.32 0.73
N GLY A 247 9.17 -19.47 -0.21
CA GLY A 247 8.64 -19.54 -1.59
C GLY A 247 9.62 -20.09 -2.63
N LEU A 248 10.49 -19.22 -3.16
CA LEU A 248 11.00 -19.38 -4.52
C LEU A 248 12.05 -20.48 -4.75
N PRO A 249 13.08 -20.69 -3.91
CA PRO A 249 14.10 -21.71 -4.17
C PRO A 249 13.57 -23.13 -3.94
N PHE A 250 12.71 -23.29 -2.95
CA PHE A 250 12.08 -24.56 -2.60
C PHE A 250 11.05 -24.99 -3.64
N GLU A 251 10.17 -24.09 -4.07
CA GLU A 251 9.19 -24.36 -5.13
C GLU A 251 9.89 -24.80 -6.42
N ASN A 252 10.99 -24.14 -6.80
CA ASN A 252 11.77 -24.53 -7.98
C ASN A 252 12.40 -25.92 -7.86
N TRP A 253 12.97 -26.25 -6.70
CA TRP A 253 13.53 -27.58 -6.47
C TRP A 253 12.45 -28.66 -6.48
N LEU A 254 11.29 -28.42 -5.84
CA LEU A 254 10.17 -29.35 -5.84
C LEU A 254 9.64 -29.56 -7.27
N HIS A 255 9.54 -28.48 -8.05
CA HIS A 255 9.12 -28.55 -9.45
C HIS A 255 10.09 -29.40 -10.28
N ARG A 256 11.42 -29.26 -10.06
CA ARG A 256 12.43 -30.08 -10.74
C ARG A 256 12.42 -31.53 -10.31
N LEU A 257 12.22 -31.80 -9.02
CA LEU A 257 12.09 -33.16 -8.49
C LEU A 257 10.89 -33.88 -9.13
N THR A 258 9.76 -33.19 -9.31
CA THR A 258 8.59 -33.78 -10.01
C THR A 258 8.87 -34.07 -11.49
N THR A 259 9.64 -33.22 -12.18
CA THR A 259 10.03 -33.49 -13.57
C THR A 259 11.01 -34.66 -13.68
N LEU A 260 11.97 -34.76 -12.76
CA LEU A 260 12.93 -35.87 -12.68
C LEU A 260 12.24 -37.20 -12.38
N ALA A 261 11.25 -37.20 -11.48
CA ALA A 261 10.46 -38.39 -11.14
C ALA A 261 9.63 -38.89 -12.33
N GLY A 262 9.24 -38.00 -13.25
CA GLY A 262 8.53 -38.36 -14.47
C GLY A 262 9.42 -38.90 -15.58
N SER A 263 10.72 -38.58 -15.57
CA SER A 263 11.66 -38.94 -16.65
C SER A 263 12.58 -40.11 -16.30
N GLU A 264 13.03 -40.22 -15.05
CA GLU A 264 14.04 -41.19 -14.65
C GLU A 264 13.38 -42.41 -13.99
N THR A 265 13.52 -43.58 -14.61
CA THR A 265 12.90 -44.84 -14.13
C THR A 265 13.79 -45.61 -13.17
N ASP A 266 15.07 -45.23 -13.05
CA ASP A 266 16.07 -45.83 -12.16
C ASP A 266 16.09 -45.09 -10.80
N PRO A 267 15.61 -45.72 -9.71
CA PRO A 267 15.50 -45.07 -8.40
C PRO A 267 16.82 -44.53 -7.86
N GLU A 268 17.93 -45.18 -8.20
CA GLU A 268 19.25 -44.81 -7.69
C GLU A 268 19.82 -43.56 -8.38
N LYS A 269 19.62 -43.47 -9.71
CA LYS A 269 20.03 -42.29 -10.49
C LYS A 269 19.18 -41.08 -10.16
N PHE A 270 17.88 -41.29 -9.94
CA PHE A 270 16.95 -40.28 -9.48
C PHE A 270 17.42 -39.67 -8.14
N LEU A 271 17.76 -40.51 -7.15
CA LEU A 271 18.24 -40.02 -5.85
C LEU A 271 19.54 -39.22 -5.98
N ALA A 272 20.51 -39.71 -6.75
CA ALA A 272 21.79 -39.03 -6.94
C ALA A 272 21.62 -37.66 -7.62
N GLN A 273 20.74 -37.57 -8.62
CA GLN A 273 20.44 -36.32 -9.33
C GLN A 273 19.62 -35.35 -8.47
N ALA A 274 18.58 -35.82 -7.78
CA ALA A 274 17.76 -35.00 -6.89
C ALA A 274 18.59 -34.37 -5.75
N LEU A 275 19.53 -35.14 -5.18
CA LEU A 275 20.46 -34.65 -4.15
C LEU A 275 21.52 -33.70 -4.73
N ALA A 276 21.98 -33.92 -5.96
CA ALA A 276 22.88 -32.98 -6.62
C ALA A 276 22.19 -31.63 -6.91
N GLU A 277 20.91 -31.63 -7.28
CA GLU A 277 20.13 -30.40 -7.48
C GLU A 277 19.83 -29.64 -6.19
N MET A 278 19.96 -30.28 -5.01
CA MET A 278 19.88 -29.55 -3.73
C MET A 278 21.02 -28.53 -3.56
N LEU A 279 22.12 -28.63 -4.33
CA LEU A 279 23.20 -27.63 -4.36
C LEU A 279 22.76 -26.28 -4.93
N ASP A 280 21.72 -26.25 -5.76
CA ASP A 280 21.16 -25.00 -6.27
C ASP A 280 20.45 -24.21 -5.16
N LEU A 281 20.16 -24.85 -4.03
CA LEU A 281 19.56 -24.16 -2.90
C LEU A 281 20.61 -23.34 -2.14
N PRO A 282 20.36 -22.05 -1.87
CA PRO A 282 21.36 -21.10 -1.34
C PRO A 282 21.89 -21.43 0.07
N TRP A 283 21.28 -22.40 0.74
CA TRP A 283 21.62 -22.85 2.09
C TRP A 283 22.43 -24.15 2.15
N VAL A 284 22.53 -24.92 1.06
CA VAL A 284 23.27 -26.19 1.00
C VAL A 284 24.60 -25.95 0.30
N GLU A 285 25.72 -26.24 0.97
CA GLU A 285 27.05 -26.21 0.36
C GLU A 285 27.48 -27.62 -0.12
N GLY A 286 26.94 -28.66 0.50
CA GLY A 286 27.15 -30.04 0.11
C GLY A 286 26.45 -31.04 1.01
N GLY A 287 26.66 -32.32 0.76
CA GLY A 287 26.14 -33.38 1.61
C GLY A 287 26.75 -34.74 1.27
N VAL A 288 26.70 -35.63 2.25
CA VAL A 288 27.06 -37.04 2.10
C VAL A 288 25.80 -37.85 2.35
N TRP A 289 25.50 -38.78 1.45
CA TRP A 289 24.33 -39.64 1.59
C TRP A 289 24.72 -41.10 1.51
N THR A 290 23.99 -41.92 2.25
CA THR A 290 24.11 -43.38 2.22
C THR A 290 22.72 -43.97 2.13
N ALA A 291 22.47 -44.73 1.07
CA ALA A 291 21.24 -45.47 0.85
C ALA A 291 21.60 -46.95 0.68
N ALA A 292 21.15 -47.79 1.63
CA ALA A 292 21.37 -49.24 1.67
C ALA A 292 22.82 -49.72 1.40
N ALA A 293 23.22 -49.87 0.13
CA ALA A 293 24.51 -50.43 -0.31
C ALA A 293 25.42 -49.43 -1.06
N ARG A 294 24.98 -48.18 -1.27
CA ARG A 294 25.75 -47.15 -1.99
C ARG A 294 25.85 -45.86 -1.19
N SER A 295 27.03 -45.23 -1.30
CA SER A 295 27.36 -43.96 -0.68
C SER A 295 27.76 -42.96 -1.76
N GLY A 296 27.27 -41.73 -1.65
CA GLY A 296 27.62 -40.63 -2.55
C GLY A 296 27.91 -39.35 -1.77
N ALA A 297 28.64 -38.45 -2.39
CA ALA A 297 28.90 -37.11 -1.87
C ALA A 297 28.64 -36.07 -2.96
N PHE A 298 28.10 -34.92 -2.59
CA PHE A 298 27.86 -33.80 -3.48
C PHE A 298 28.29 -32.49 -2.79
N GLY A 299 28.83 -31.54 -3.56
CA GLY A 299 29.26 -30.23 -3.05
C GLY A 299 30.54 -30.23 -2.20
N THR A 300 30.66 -29.23 -1.33
CA THR A 300 31.82 -28.98 -0.46
C THR A 300 31.48 -29.15 1.03
N GLN A 301 32.47 -29.52 1.83
CA GLN A 301 32.29 -29.63 3.28
C GLN A 301 32.28 -28.25 3.94
N SER A 302 31.28 -28.02 4.78
CA SER A 302 31.09 -26.77 5.53
C SER A 302 31.21 -26.97 7.04
N ARG A 303 31.40 -25.86 7.76
CA ARG A 303 31.56 -25.84 9.22
C ARG A 303 30.29 -26.22 9.97
N PHE A 304 29.10 -26.04 9.38
CA PHE A 304 27.84 -26.49 9.96
C PHE A 304 27.36 -27.76 9.27
N CYS A 305 27.13 -28.79 10.07
CA CYS A 305 26.76 -30.13 9.62
C CYS A 305 25.52 -30.58 10.39
N HIS A 306 24.52 -31.09 9.68
CA HIS A 306 23.33 -31.67 10.28
C HIS A 306 23.07 -33.05 9.69
N GLU A 307 22.99 -34.05 10.56
CA GLU A 307 22.70 -35.44 10.18
C GLU A 307 21.20 -35.71 10.28
N PHE A 308 20.63 -36.22 9.19
CA PHE A 308 19.26 -36.67 9.08
C PHE A 308 19.28 -38.20 8.97
N SER A 309 19.12 -38.85 10.12
CA SER A 309 19.13 -40.32 10.23
C SER A 309 17.73 -40.90 9.96
N GLY A 310 17.29 -40.88 8.70
CA GLY A 310 16.09 -41.61 8.25
C GLY A 310 16.42 -43.06 7.88
N ARG A 311 15.46 -43.98 7.97
CA ARG A 311 15.53 -45.27 7.25
C ARG A 311 14.57 -45.14 6.06
N PRO A 312 14.97 -45.41 4.81
CA PRO A 312 16.18 -46.09 4.35
C PRO A 312 17.40 -45.21 3.99
N LEU A 313 17.30 -43.87 4.13
CA LEU A 313 18.33 -42.91 3.72
C LEU A 313 18.97 -42.19 4.91
N ARG A 314 20.29 -42.31 5.08
CA ARG A 314 21.08 -41.46 5.97
C ARG A 314 21.73 -40.33 5.17
N LEU A 315 21.29 -39.10 5.43
CA LEU A 315 21.74 -37.89 4.74
C LEU A 315 22.42 -36.95 5.74
N THR A 316 23.66 -36.57 5.45
CA THR A 316 24.41 -35.57 6.20
C THR A 316 24.54 -34.34 5.34
N LEU A 317 23.88 -33.24 5.70
CA LEU A 317 23.94 -31.98 4.95
C LEU A 317 24.97 -31.02 5.57
N HIS A 318 25.79 -30.45 4.70
CA HIS A 318 26.72 -29.36 4.99
C HIS A 318 26.09 -28.03 4.55
N THR A 319 25.94 -27.10 5.49
CA THR A 319 25.24 -25.85 5.26
C THR A 319 26.09 -24.65 5.64
N ARG A 320 25.91 -23.54 4.90
CA ARG A 320 26.69 -22.32 5.09
C ARG A 320 26.45 -21.65 6.46
N HIS A 321 25.25 -21.84 7.01
CA HIS A 321 24.82 -21.29 8.29
C HIS A 321 24.10 -22.35 9.13
N LYS A 322 24.00 -22.12 10.44
CA LYS A 322 23.18 -22.95 11.34
C LYS A 322 21.71 -22.93 10.91
N LEU A 323 21.15 -24.10 10.61
CA LEU A 323 19.76 -24.25 10.15
C LEU A 323 18.78 -23.86 11.27
N SER A 324 17.68 -23.20 10.91
CA SER A 324 16.61 -22.89 11.86
C SER A 324 15.78 -24.15 12.16
N PRO A 325 15.12 -24.25 13.33
CA PRO A 325 14.30 -25.43 13.68
C PRO A 325 13.21 -25.75 12.65
N ALA A 326 12.59 -24.74 12.04
CA ALA A 326 11.61 -24.93 10.98
C ALA A 326 12.23 -25.54 9.72
N LEU A 327 13.45 -25.12 9.35
CA LEU A 327 14.14 -25.64 8.18
C LEU A 327 14.62 -27.08 8.37
N ILE A 328 15.08 -27.41 9.59
CA ILE A 328 15.43 -28.78 9.97
C ILE A 328 14.21 -29.69 9.79
N TRP A 329 13.02 -29.24 10.19
CA TRP A 329 11.79 -30.02 10.00
C TRP A 329 11.43 -30.21 8.52
N HIS A 330 11.59 -29.18 7.68
CA HIS A 330 11.35 -29.29 6.24
C HIS A 330 12.32 -30.26 5.57
N PHE A 331 13.63 -30.20 5.89
CA PHE A 331 14.60 -31.17 5.37
C PHE A 331 14.35 -32.58 5.91
N HIS A 332 13.83 -32.71 7.13
CA HIS A 332 13.43 -34.01 7.66
C HIS A 332 12.26 -34.61 6.89
N LEU A 333 11.25 -33.81 6.52
CA LEU A 333 10.17 -34.26 5.64
C LEU A 333 10.68 -34.65 4.25
N LEU A 334 11.59 -33.86 3.67
CA LEU A 334 12.18 -34.15 2.36
C LEU A 334 12.99 -35.46 2.34
N ALA A 335 13.69 -35.77 3.42
CA ALA A 335 14.42 -37.04 3.54
C ALA A 335 13.49 -38.26 3.74
N GLN A 336 12.19 -38.04 4.00
CA GLN A 336 11.18 -39.09 4.16
C GLN A 336 10.32 -39.31 2.91
N LEU A 337 10.17 -38.29 2.08
CA LEU A 337 9.56 -38.38 0.74
C LEU A 337 10.47 -39.17 -0.20
#